data_AF-A0A183DSW9-F1
#
_entry.id   AF-A0A183DSW9-F1
#
_cell.length_a   1.000
_cell.length_b   1.000
_cell.length_c   1.000
_cell.angle_alpha   90.00
_cell.angle_beta   90.00
_cell.angle_gamma   90.00
#
_symmetry.space_group_name_H-M   'P 1'
#
loop_
_entity.id
_entity.type
_entity.pdbx_description
1 polymer ?
#
loop_
_entity_poly.entity_id
_entity_poly.type
_entity_poly.pdbx_seq_one_letter_code
_entity_poly.pdbx_strand_id
1 'polypeptide(L)' 'MQIPGSEEDEEAMQQLVLNAQNLMQSVKDTVRAAEAASIKIRTNSGLRLRWIRKPMWSNF' A
#
# COMPACT_ATOMS: atom_id res chain seq x y z
N MET A 1 -16.56 3.25 37.08
CA MET A 1 -16.29 1.80 37.07
C MET A 1 -15.68 1.52 35.70
N GLN A 2 -14.35 1.37 35.63
CA GLN A 2 -13.65 1.03 34.39
C GLN A 2 -14.06 -0.41 34.01
N ILE A 3 -14.45 -0.66 32.77
CA ILE A 3 -14.74 -2.02 32.29
C ILE A 3 -13.37 -2.68 32.02
N PRO A 4 -12.96 -3.72 32.77
CA PRO A 4 -11.69 -4.38 32.51
C PRO A 4 -11.79 -5.09 31.15
N GLY A 5 -11.01 -4.63 30.18
CA GLY A 5 -11.02 -5.12 28.78
C GLY A 5 -11.13 -4.01 27.75
N SER A 6 -11.74 -2.86 28.05
CA SER A 6 -11.94 -1.80 27.05
C SER A 6 -10.62 -1.13 26.63
N GLU A 7 -9.69 -0.90 27.55
CA GLU A 7 -8.40 -0.27 27.24
C GLU A 7 -7.48 -1.20 26.44
N GLU A 8 -7.42 -2.49 26.79
CA GLU A 8 -6.63 -3.49 26.05
C GLU A 8 -7.20 -3.69 24.64
N ASP A 9 -8.53 -3.76 24.49
CA ASP A 9 -9.19 -3.87 23.19
C ASP A 9 -8.97 -2.60 22.33
N GLU A 10 -8.99 -1.42 22.94
CA GLU A 10 -8.67 -0.15 22.27
C GLU A 10 -7.21 -0.10 21.80
N GLU A 11 -6.27 -0.52 22.64
CA GLU A 11 -4.85 -0.61 22.29
C GLU A 11 -4.63 -1.63 21.16
N ALA A 12 -5.25 -2.81 21.24
CA ALA A 12 -5.18 -3.83 20.20
C ALA A 12 -5.72 -3.32 18.85
N MET A 13 -6.85 -2.59 18.89
CA MET A 13 -7.41 -1.95 17.70
C MET A 13 -6.44 -0.91 17.10
N GLN A 14 -5.83 -0.06 17.93
CA GLN A 14 -4.85 0.92 17.47
C GLN A 14 -3.65 0.26 16.79
N GLN A 15 -3.15 -0.87 17.33
CA GLN A 15 -2.07 -1.62 16.69
C GLN A 15 -2.46 -2.17 15.31
N LEU A 16 -3.70 -2.64 15.13
CA LEU A 16 -4.19 -3.08 13.83
C LEU A 16 -4.29 -1.93 12.83
N VAL A 17 -4.76 -0.76 13.27
CA VAL A 17 -4.82 0.45 12.43
C VAL A 17 -3.41 0.85 11.99
N LEU A 18 -2.44 0.87 12.90
CA LEU A 18 -1.04 1.19 12.59
C LEU A 18 -0.44 0.17 11.61
N ASN A 19 -0.73 -1.12 11.79
CA ASN A 19 -0.27 -2.16 10.88
C ASN A 19 -0.82 -1.94 9.46
N ALA A 20 -2.12 -1.69 9.33
CA ALA A 20 -2.76 -1.42 8.05
C ALA A 20 -2.20 -0.16 7.38
N GLN A 21 -1.96 0.91 8.14
CA GLN A 21 -1.34 2.13 7.64
C GLN A 21 0.08 1.87 7.11
N ASN A 22 0.90 1.16 7.87
CA ASN A 22 2.27 0.82 7.49
C ASN A 22 2.30 -0.07 6.24
N LEU A 23 1.44 -1.08 6.16
CA LEU A 23 1.33 -1.95 5.00
C LEU A 23 0.94 -1.15 3.75
N MET A 24 -0.11 -0.34 3.84
CA MET A 24 -0.58 0.44 2.69
C MET A 24 0.44 1.49 2.24
N GLN A 25 1.20 2.07 3.16
CA GLN A 25 2.30 2.97 2.82
C GLN A 25 3.43 2.22 2.09
N SER A 26 3.86 1.08 2.62
CA SER A 26 4.90 0.23 2.00
C SER A 26 4.49 -0.25 0.60
N VAL A 27 3.23 -0.63 0.41
CA VAL A 27 2.68 -1.03 -0.90
C VAL A 27 2.72 0.14 -1.89
N LYS A 28 2.29 1.35 -1.48
CA LYS A 28 2.35 2.55 -2.33
C LYS A 28 3.78 2.84 -2.79
N ASP A 29 4.74 2.76 -1.87
CA ASP A 29 6.13 3.07 -2.18
C ASP A 29 6.77 2.00 -3.07
N THR A 30 6.44 0.73 -2.85
CA THR A 30 6.86 -0.38 -3.72
C THR A 30 6.32 -0.23 -5.14
N VAL A 31 5.04 0.12 -5.30
CA VAL A 31 4.43 0.34 -6.63
C VAL A 31 5.10 1.49 -7.37
N ARG A 32 5.39 2.60 -6.68
CA ARG A 32 6.12 3.74 -7.26
C ARG A 32 7.54 3.35 -7.69
N ALA A 33 8.26 2.63 -6.84
CA ALA A 33 9.62 2.17 -7.14
C ALA A 33 9.64 1.20 -8.34
N ALA A 34 8.68 0.27 -8.41
CA ALA A 34 8.54 -0.66 -9.53
C ALA A 34 8.23 0.05 -10.85
N GLU A 35 7.36 1.07 -10.83
CA GLU A 35 7.06 1.89 -12.01
C GLU A 35 8.31 2.62 -12.50
N ALA A 36 9.02 3.31 -11.60
CA ALA A 36 10.27 4.01 -11.92
C ALA A 36 11.36 3.06 -12.45
N ALA A 37 11.53 1.88 -11.85
CA ALA A 37 12.51 0.88 -12.29
C ALA A 37 12.18 0.34 -13.69
N SER A 38 10.89 0.18 -14.01
CA SER A 38 10.46 -0.34 -15.32
C SER A 38 10.83 0.56 -16.51
N ILE A 39 11.09 1.85 -16.27
CA ILE A 39 11.58 2.80 -17.30
C ILE A 39 13.05 2.51 -17.63
N LYS A 40 13.84 2.06 -16.64
CA LYS A 40 15.30 1.89 -16.77
C LYS A 40 15.73 0.44 -17.06
N ILE A 41 14.87 -0.55 -16.80
CA ILE A 41 15.18 -1.96 -17.01
C ILE A 41 15.04 -2.32 -18.50
N ARG A 42 16.11 -2.86 -19.08
CA ARG A 42 16.09 -3.47 -20.42
C ARG A 42 15.22 -4.72 -20.36
N THR A 43 14.08 -4.69 -21.04
CA THR A 43 12.99 -5.70 -21.03
C THR A 43 13.35 -7.00 -21.76
N ASN A 44 14.59 -7.49 -21.58
CA ASN A 44 15.06 -8.74 -22.19
C ASN A 44 14.94 -9.96 -21.25
N SER A 45 14.42 -9.79 -20.04
CA SER A 45 14.20 -10.87 -19.06
C SER A 45 12.83 -11.57 -19.20
N GLY A 46 12.00 -11.16 -20.16
CA GLY A 46 10.68 -11.75 -20.42
C GLY A 46 9.55 -11.31 -19.48
N LEU A 47 9.84 -10.77 -18.30
CA LEU A 47 8.83 -10.24 -17.37
C LEU A 47 8.70 -8.71 -17.50
N ARG A 48 7.51 -8.22 -17.83
CA ARG A 48 7.22 -6.78 -17.96
C ARG A 48 5.89 -6.42 -17.32
N LEU A 49 5.92 -5.43 -16.42
CA LEU A 49 4.72 -4.77 -15.93
C LEU A 49 4.22 -3.74 -16.95
N ARG A 50 2.90 -3.68 -17.17
CA ARG A 50 2.26 -2.69 -18.03
C ARG A 50 1.65 -1.58 -17.18
N TRP A 51 2.26 -0.40 -17.23
CA TRP A 51 1.77 0.80 -16.54
C TRP A 51 0.88 1.62 -17.47
N ILE A 52 -0.40 1.77 -17.12
CA ILE A 52 -1.36 2.59 -17.85
C ILE A 52 -1.98 3.57 -16.86
N ARG A 53 -1.86 4.87 -17.12
CA ARG A 53 -2.55 5.89 -16.31
C ARG A 53 -4.05 5.78 -16.54
N LYS A 54 -4.83 5.74 -15.46
CA LYS A 54 -6.29 5.83 -15.56
C LYS A 54 -6.67 7.14 -16.28
N PRO A 55 -7.61 7.10 -17.24
CA PRO A 55 -8.02 8.29 -17.94
C PRO A 55 -8.73 9.27 -16.99
N MET A 56 -8.63 10.57 -17.29
CA MET A 56 -9.17 11.62 -16.42
C MET A 56 -10.68 11.47 -16.16
N TRP A 57 -11.42 10.92 -17.13
CA TRP A 57 -12.86 10.71 -17.07
C TRP A 57 -13.30 9.46 -16.29
N SER A 58 -12.39 8.60 -15.83
CA SER A 58 -12.75 7.40 -15.05
C SER A 58 -12.77 7.63 -13.53
N ASN A 59 -12.66 8.88 -13.07
CA ASN A 59 -12.65 9.21 -11.64
C ASN A 59 -14.05 9.54 -11.09
N PHE A 60 -15.10 9.29 -11.88
CA PHE A 60 -16.50 9.48 -11.52
C PHE A 60 -17.16 8.13 -11.24
#